data_AF-A0A922CW94-F1
#
_entry.id   AF-A0A922CW94-F1
#
_cell.length_a   1.000
_cell.length_b   1.000
_cell.length_c   1.000
_cell.angle_alpha   90.00
_cell.angle_beta   90.00
_cell.angle_gamma   90.00
#
_symmetry.space_group_name_H-M   'P 1'
#
loop_
_entity.id
_entity.type
_entity.pdbx_description
1 polymer ?
#
loop_
_entity_poly.entity_id
_entity_poly.type
_entity_poly.pdbx_seq_one_letter_code
_entity_poly.pdbx_strand_id
1 'polypeptide(L)'
;MENFYSVRLCIVEGRGSYKRAPKYCPVLDTEKSGIECVIGTDSPEDLIATQWADVDVLVTNELRHRARPYERRVVAIVNRRILPDSSSNLHAILRNRTLCHPGVGLDDLRPLSETLSARKYPSLCAACRFPSKCAANDPYWGDLGALNCLGEGAGDVTWAELDDVNTYFGLTQRLPMYSYPSTERFAVLCRDGTWQPLDNSTELCTWLHRPWPVVVAKR
;
A
#
# COMPACT_ATOMS: atom_id res chain seq x y z
N MET A 1 -20.34 8.75 42.60
CA MET A 1 -20.81 8.86 41.20
C MET A 1 -19.58 9.19 40.37
N GLU A 2 -18.99 8.20 39.71
CA GLU A 2 -17.85 8.42 38.82
C GLU A 2 -18.38 9.03 37.51
N ASN A 3 -17.97 10.25 37.19
CA ASN A 3 -18.19 10.83 35.87
C ASN A 3 -17.28 10.10 34.88
N PHE A 4 -17.82 9.10 34.18
CA PHE A 4 -17.15 8.53 33.02
C PHE A 4 -17.28 9.50 31.86
N TYR A 5 -16.18 10.17 31.51
CA TYR A 5 -16.09 10.93 30.26
C TYR A 5 -16.04 9.94 29.10
N SER A 6 -17.00 10.01 28.18
CA SER A 6 -16.97 9.24 26.94
C SER A 6 -16.39 10.08 25.80
N VAL A 7 -15.35 9.57 25.15
CA VAL A 7 -14.73 10.14 23.94
C VAL A 7 -15.47 9.59 22.73
N ARG A 8 -16.02 10.47 21.90
CA ARG A 8 -16.64 10.05 20.64
C ARG A 8 -15.61 9.99 19.52
N LEU A 9 -15.41 8.79 19.03
CA LEU A 9 -14.51 8.45 17.95
C LEU A 9 -15.31 8.34 16.65
N CYS A 10 -15.24 9.36 15.80
CA CYS A 10 -15.78 9.31 14.46
C CYS A 10 -14.81 8.59 13.52
N ILE A 11 -15.23 7.50 12.88
CA ILE A 11 -14.45 6.79 11.89
C ILE A 11 -15.04 7.03 10.50
N VAL A 12 -14.21 7.52 9.59
CA VAL A 12 -14.60 7.86 8.22
C VAL A 12 -13.72 7.10 7.26
N GLU A 13 -14.37 6.18 6.56
CA GLU A 13 -13.70 5.25 5.65
C GLU A 13 -14.00 5.65 4.22
N GLY A 14 -12.98 5.57 3.36
CA GLY A 14 -13.13 5.90 1.94
C GLY A 14 -14.20 5.08 1.22
N ARG A 15 -14.55 5.53 0.00
CA ARG A 15 -15.59 4.92 -0.87
C ARG A 15 -15.26 3.51 -1.39
N GLY A 16 -14.22 2.87 -0.85
CA GLY A 16 -13.87 1.49 -1.15
C GLY A 16 -14.81 0.49 -0.48
N SER A 17 -14.77 -0.76 -0.94
CA SER A 17 -15.44 -1.90 -0.28
C SER A 17 -14.83 -2.24 1.08
N TYR A 18 -13.67 -1.65 1.39
CA TYR A 18 -12.88 -2.00 2.55
C TYR A 18 -13.18 -1.06 3.72
N LYS A 19 -13.92 -1.61 4.67
CA LYS A 19 -14.36 -0.95 5.89
C LYS A 19 -13.88 -1.75 7.11
N ARG A 20 -12.96 -1.18 7.87
CA ARG A 20 -12.48 -1.67 9.17
C ARG A 20 -13.46 -1.30 10.29
N ALA A 21 -14.16 -0.17 10.19
CA ALA A 21 -15.06 0.31 11.24
C ALA A 21 -16.10 -0.74 11.69
N PRO A 22 -16.77 -1.48 10.79
CA PRO A 22 -17.74 -2.52 11.18
C PRO A 22 -17.14 -3.67 12.00
N LYS A 23 -15.83 -3.93 11.87
CA LYS A 23 -15.14 -4.99 12.62
C LYS A 23 -14.65 -4.52 13.98
N TYR A 24 -14.13 -3.29 14.07
CA TYR A 24 -13.43 -2.80 15.27
C TYR A 24 -14.30 -1.88 16.15
N CYS A 25 -15.28 -1.15 15.61
CA CYS A 25 -16.20 -0.35 16.42
C CYS A 25 -16.91 -1.17 17.51
N PRO A 26 -17.46 -2.38 17.23
CA PRO A 26 -18.11 -3.17 18.27
C PRO A 26 -17.19 -3.55 19.43
N VAL A 27 -15.88 -3.70 19.17
CA VAL A 27 -14.89 -3.99 20.21
C VAL A 27 -14.68 -2.76 21.08
N LEU A 28 -14.52 -1.59 20.46
CA LEU A 28 -14.31 -0.32 21.15
C LEU A 28 -15.50 0.08 22.04
N ASP A 29 -16.72 -0.20 21.58
CA ASP A 29 -17.96 0.09 22.32
C ASP A 29 -18.19 -0.88 23.50
N THR A 30 -17.69 -2.13 23.42
CA THR A 30 -17.88 -3.15 24.46
C THR A 30 -16.90 -3.06 25.62
N GLU A 31 -15.73 -2.48 25.41
CA GLU A 31 -14.78 -2.26 26.49
C GLU A 31 -15.27 -1.07 27.33
N LYS A 32 -15.06 -1.09 28.65
CA LYS A 32 -15.24 0.10 29.52
C LYS A 32 -14.18 1.19 29.22
N SER A 33 -13.82 1.31 27.95
CA SER A 33 -12.82 2.19 27.36
C SER A 33 -13.25 3.66 27.46
N GLY A 34 -14.55 3.92 27.67
CA GLY A 34 -15.11 5.26 27.58
C GLY A 34 -15.05 5.78 26.15
N ILE A 35 -15.12 4.90 25.13
CA ILE A 35 -15.13 5.27 23.72
C ILE A 35 -16.50 4.94 23.13
N GLU A 36 -17.06 5.89 22.38
CA GLU A 36 -18.25 5.67 21.56
C GLU A 36 -17.85 5.79 20.08
N CYS A 37 -18.03 4.70 19.31
CA CYS A 37 -17.66 4.64 17.91
C CYS A 37 -18.81 5.14 17.01
N VAL A 38 -18.56 6.19 16.22
CA VAL A 38 -19.53 6.76 15.27
C VAL A 38 -18.99 6.59 13.85
N ILE A 39 -19.74 5.97 12.95
CA ILE A 39 -19.31 5.78 11.56
C ILE A 39 -19.88 6.91 10.70
N GLY A 40 -19.00 7.72 10.10
CA GLY A 40 -19.38 8.78 9.17
C GLY A 40 -19.51 8.30 7.73
N THR A 41 -20.46 8.87 6.98
CA THR A 41 -20.70 8.56 5.56
C THR A 41 -20.12 9.59 4.59
N ASP A 42 -19.72 10.75 5.10
CA ASP A 42 -19.26 11.89 4.31
C ASP A 42 -17.75 11.81 4.03
N SER A 43 -17.23 12.69 3.18
CA SER A 43 -15.77 12.77 3.02
C SER A 43 -15.14 13.24 4.34
N PRO A 44 -13.90 12.82 4.64
CA PRO A 44 -13.26 13.24 5.88
C PRO A 44 -13.01 14.75 5.92
N GLU A 45 -12.82 15.39 4.76
CA GLU A 45 -12.74 16.84 4.63
C GLU A 45 -14.06 17.52 5.03
N ASP A 46 -15.20 16.97 4.58
CA ASP A 46 -16.52 17.46 4.97
C ASP A 46 -16.73 17.29 6.48
N LEU A 47 -16.20 16.23 7.08
CA LEU A 47 -16.32 15.98 8.51
C LEU A 47 -15.43 16.86 9.39
N ILE A 48 -14.26 17.29 8.89
CA ILE A 48 -13.47 18.35 9.52
C ILE A 48 -14.18 19.70 9.36
N ALA A 49 -14.83 19.97 8.23
CA ALA A 49 -15.64 21.18 8.09
C ALA A 49 -16.87 21.15 9.03
N THR A 50 -17.46 19.98 9.23
CA THR A 50 -18.43 19.72 10.30
C THR A 50 -17.77 19.39 11.63
N GLN A 51 -16.55 19.87 11.95
CA GLN A 51 -15.98 19.81 13.31
C GLN A 51 -16.85 20.54 14.36
N TRP A 52 -17.89 21.23 13.90
CA TRP A 52 -19.04 21.72 14.69
C TRP A 52 -20.07 20.64 15.05
N ALA A 53 -20.00 19.47 14.42
CA ALA A 53 -20.68 18.27 14.85
C ALA A 53 -20.02 17.75 16.12
N ASP A 54 -20.81 17.14 16.96
CA ASP A 54 -20.47 16.74 18.32
C ASP A 54 -19.57 15.48 18.27
N VAL A 55 -18.30 15.63 17.90
CA VAL A 55 -17.28 14.55 17.83
C VAL A 55 -15.95 15.02 18.44
N ASP A 56 -15.25 14.13 19.15
CA ASP A 56 -14.02 14.47 19.88
C ASP A 56 -12.75 14.09 19.11
N VAL A 57 -12.80 12.95 18.42
CA VAL A 57 -11.70 12.43 17.60
C VAL A 57 -12.24 11.91 16.26
N LEU A 58 -11.61 12.29 15.16
CA LEU A 58 -11.87 11.79 13.80
C LEU A 58 -10.70 10.92 13.33
N VAL A 59 -10.99 9.70 12.88
CA VAL A 59 -10.04 8.79 12.25
C VAL A 59 -10.43 8.59 10.80
N THR A 60 -9.49 8.82 9.89
CA THR A 60 -9.72 8.63 8.46
C THR A 60 -8.46 8.20 7.72
N ASN A 61 -8.62 7.44 6.63
CA ASN A 61 -7.58 7.06 5.71
C ASN A 61 -7.62 7.83 4.38
N GLU A 62 -8.43 8.89 4.26
CA GLU A 62 -8.69 9.57 2.98
C GLU A 62 -8.40 11.07 3.00
N LEU A 63 -7.81 11.62 4.07
CA LEU A 63 -7.60 13.07 4.15
C LEU A 63 -6.51 13.55 3.17
N ARG A 64 -6.88 14.30 2.13
CA ARG A 64 -5.97 14.68 1.02
C ARG A 64 -5.41 16.10 1.11
N HIS A 65 -5.99 16.96 1.94
CA HIS A 65 -5.73 18.41 1.94
C HIS A 65 -4.84 18.86 3.12
N ARG A 66 -3.61 18.35 3.23
CA ARG A 66 -2.61 18.89 4.17
C ARG A 66 -1.30 19.24 3.47
N ALA A 67 -0.68 20.35 3.90
CA ALA A 67 0.54 20.93 3.33
C ALA A 67 1.84 20.10 3.56
N ARG A 68 1.75 18.86 4.03
CA ARG A 68 2.89 17.96 4.29
C ARG A 68 2.69 16.63 3.55
N PRO A 69 3.76 15.92 3.15
CA PRO A 69 3.71 14.75 2.27
C PRO A 69 3.31 13.47 3.04
N TYR A 70 2.16 13.49 3.72
CA TYR A 70 1.58 12.31 4.38
C TYR A 70 0.87 11.44 3.35
N GLU A 71 1.57 11.10 2.27
CA GLU A 71 1.06 10.29 1.18
C GLU A 71 2.18 9.39 0.65
N ARG A 72 2.00 8.07 0.73
CA ARG A 72 2.95 7.11 0.20
C ARG A 72 2.77 7.00 -1.31
N ARG A 73 3.86 7.06 -2.05
CA ARG A 73 3.85 6.89 -3.51
C ARG A 73 4.09 5.42 -3.83
N VAL A 74 3.23 4.81 -4.62
CA VAL A 74 3.44 3.44 -5.13
C VAL A 74 3.94 3.52 -6.57
N VAL A 75 5.00 2.79 -6.84
CA VAL A 75 5.64 2.70 -8.16
C VAL A 75 5.62 1.25 -8.64
N ALA A 76 5.57 1.05 -9.96
CA ALA A 76 5.68 -0.27 -10.57
C ALA A 76 7.13 -0.51 -10.99
N ILE A 77 7.81 -1.45 -10.34
CA ILE A 77 9.17 -1.84 -10.71
C ILE A 77 9.10 -3.09 -11.58
N VAL A 78 9.76 -3.05 -12.72
CA VAL A 78 9.78 -4.15 -13.69
C VAL A 78 11.18 -4.54 -14.05
N ASN A 79 11.36 -5.80 -14.42
CA ASN A 79 12.60 -6.27 -15.03
C ASN A 79 12.68 -5.72 -16.47
N ARG A 80 13.80 -5.09 -16.84
CA ARG A 80 13.98 -4.52 -18.18
C ARG A 80 13.82 -5.54 -19.30
N ARG A 81 14.05 -6.83 -19.02
CA ARG A 81 13.85 -7.92 -20.00
C ARG A 81 12.43 -8.01 -20.57
N ILE A 82 11.43 -7.48 -19.86
CA ILE A 82 10.03 -7.50 -20.32
C ILE A 82 9.63 -6.22 -21.04
N LEU A 83 10.50 -5.21 -21.04
CA LEU A 83 10.24 -3.94 -21.69
C LEU A 83 10.57 -4.04 -23.18
N PRO A 84 9.67 -3.53 -24.05
CA PRO A 84 9.91 -3.52 -25.48
C PRO A 84 10.86 -2.39 -25.88
N ASP A 85 11.62 -2.60 -26.96
CA ASP A 85 12.52 -1.59 -27.54
C ASP A 85 11.77 -0.41 -28.17
N SER A 86 10.47 -0.58 -28.46
CA SER A 86 9.58 0.45 -29.02
C SER A 86 8.33 0.62 -28.15
N SER A 87 7.67 1.78 -28.26
CA SER A 87 6.51 2.08 -27.41
C SER A 87 5.43 1.00 -27.56
N SER A 88 5.03 0.39 -26.45
CA SER A 88 3.96 -0.59 -26.42
C SER A 88 2.90 -0.18 -25.41
N ASN A 89 1.67 -0.64 -25.64
CA ASN A 89 0.60 -0.45 -24.68
C ASN A 89 0.94 -1.18 -23.36
N LEU A 90 0.67 -0.53 -22.23
CA LEU A 90 0.78 -1.07 -20.88
C LEU A 90 0.22 -2.50 -20.76
N HIS A 91 -0.97 -2.76 -21.33
CA HIS A 91 -1.59 -4.07 -21.28
C HIS A 91 -0.73 -5.15 -21.96
N ALA A 92 -0.06 -4.82 -23.08
CA ALA A 92 0.82 -5.75 -23.77
C ALA A 92 2.10 -6.04 -22.96
N ILE A 93 2.63 -5.04 -22.24
CA ILE A 93 3.80 -5.18 -21.38
C ILE A 93 3.50 -6.14 -20.21
N LEU A 94 2.33 -5.96 -19.56
CA LEU A 94 1.95 -6.70 -18.36
C LEU A 94 1.29 -8.07 -18.63
N ARG A 95 0.81 -8.32 -19.84
CA ARG A 95 0.14 -9.58 -20.18
C ARG A 95 1.09 -10.77 -20.03
N ASN A 96 0.61 -11.83 -19.39
CA ASN A 96 1.35 -13.08 -19.15
C ASN A 96 2.70 -12.87 -18.42
N ARG A 97 2.79 -11.84 -17.57
CA ARG A 97 3.95 -11.61 -16.71
C ARG A 97 3.75 -12.21 -15.34
N THR A 98 4.85 -12.65 -14.76
CA THR A 98 4.85 -13.16 -13.39
C THR A 98 4.91 -11.99 -12.43
N LEU A 99 3.91 -11.85 -11.56
CA LEU A 99 3.80 -10.72 -10.65
C LEU A 99 4.30 -11.12 -9.26
N CYS A 100 5.16 -10.31 -8.68
CA CYS A 100 5.57 -10.38 -7.28
C CYS A 100 4.63 -9.49 -6.48
N HIS A 101 3.83 -10.10 -5.62
CA HIS A 101 2.91 -9.39 -4.72
C HIS A 101 3.37 -9.62 -3.28
N PRO A 102 3.26 -8.65 -2.36
CA PRO A 102 3.68 -8.79 -0.96
C PRO A 102 2.90 -9.85 -0.16
N GLY A 103 1.96 -10.56 -0.79
CA GLY A 103 1.07 -11.51 -0.14
C GLY A 103 -0.24 -10.90 0.35
N VAL A 104 -1.12 -11.78 0.86
CA VAL A 104 -2.46 -11.41 1.34
C VAL A 104 -2.37 -11.02 2.82
N GLY A 105 -2.85 -9.83 3.18
CA GLY A 105 -3.02 -9.42 4.59
C GLY A 105 -1.91 -8.56 5.19
N LEU A 106 -0.92 -8.13 4.40
CA LEU A 106 0.02 -7.08 4.77
C LEU A 106 -0.50 -5.73 4.26
N ASP A 107 -0.92 -4.88 5.21
CA ASP A 107 -1.44 -3.52 5.02
C ASP A 107 -2.54 -3.30 3.95
N ASP A 108 -3.07 -2.07 3.87
CA ASP A 108 -4.33 -1.70 3.20
C ASP A 108 -4.35 -1.83 1.66
N LEU A 109 -3.41 -2.56 1.04
CA LEU A 109 -3.46 -2.99 -0.36
C LEU A 109 -4.47 -4.13 -0.60
N ARG A 110 -5.48 -4.24 0.28
CA ARG A 110 -6.56 -5.23 0.21
C ARG A 110 -7.38 -5.26 -1.08
N PRO A 111 -7.61 -4.16 -1.85
CA PRO A 111 -8.51 -4.24 -2.99
C PRO A 111 -8.05 -5.24 -4.05
N LEU A 112 -6.73 -5.38 -4.23
CA LEU A 112 -6.15 -6.38 -5.15
C LEU A 112 -6.06 -7.75 -4.48
N SER A 113 -5.68 -7.78 -3.21
CA SER A 113 -5.39 -9.00 -2.44
C SER A 113 -6.62 -9.88 -2.13
N GLU A 114 -7.80 -9.32 -1.84
CA GLU A 114 -9.02 -10.14 -1.65
C GLU A 114 -9.56 -10.71 -2.97
N THR A 115 -9.45 -9.94 -4.06
CA THR A 115 -9.83 -10.39 -5.40
C THR A 115 -8.86 -11.44 -5.94
N LEU A 116 -7.58 -11.38 -5.52
CA LEU A 116 -6.48 -12.25 -5.89
C LEU A 116 -6.08 -13.17 -4.71
N SER A 117 -7.05 -13.87 -4.11
CA SER A 117 -6.69 -14.88 -3.10
C SER A 117 -5.98 -16.06 -3.77
N ALA A 118 -4.85 -16.47 -3.19
CA ALA A 118 -4.11 -17.68 -3.58
C ALA A 118 -5.00 -18.94 -3.63
N ARG A 119 -6.05 -19.00 -2.80
CA ARG A 119 -7.05 -20.08 -2.81
C ARG A 119 -7.89 -20.10 -4.09
N LYS A 120 -8.22 -18.92 -4.64
CA LYS A 120 -9.05 -18.79 -5.85
C LYS A 120 -8.23 -18.86 -7.14
N TYR A 121 -6.96 -18.46 -7.08
CA TYR A 121 -6.04 -18.48 -8.22
C TYR A 121 -4.70 -19.08 -7.80
N PRO A 122 -4.52 -20.41 -7.88
CA PRO A 122 -3.28 -21.09 -7.51
C PRO A 122 -2.05 -20.58 -8.29
N SER A 123 -2.28 -20.06 -9.51
CA SER A 123 -1.25 -19.42 -10.33
C SER A 123 -0.59 -18.21 -9.67
N LEU A 124 -1.21 -17.60 -8.66
CA LEU A 124 -0.63 -16.48 -7.91
C LEU A 124 0.54 -16.92 -7.02
N CYS A 125 0.58 -18.19 -6.62
CA CYS A 125 1.67 -18.73 -5.81
C CYS A 125 2.88 -19.16 -6.64
N ALA A 126 2.78 -19.14 -7.97
CA ALA A 126 3.83 -19.65 -8.86
C ALA A 126 5.17 -18.91 -8.71
N ALA A 127 5.11 -17.63 -8.33
CA ALA A 127 6.29 -16.78 -8.12
C ALA A 127 6.89 -16.91 -6.71
N CYS A 128 6.18 -17.53 -5.75
CA CYS A 128 6.67 -17.67 -4.37
C CYS A 128 7.94 -18.53 -4.33
N ARG A 129 8.75 -18.36 -3.28
CA ARG A 129 9.94 -19.20 -3.12
C ARG A 129 9.56 -20.66 -2.89
N PHE A 130 8.46 -20.88 -2.18
CA PHE A 130 7.86 -22.18 -1.94
C PHE A 130 6.41 -22.20 -2.45
N PRO A 131 6.18 -22.39 -3.77
CA PRO A 131 4.86 -22.31 -4.38
C PRO A 131 3.81 -23.24 -3.77
N SER A 132 4.22 -24.42 -3.30
CA SER A 132 3.34 -25.39 -2.65
C SER A 132 2.87 -24.97 -1.25
N LYS A 133 3.59 -24.06 -0.58
CA LYS A 133 3.24 -23.54 0.75
C LYS A 133 2.50 -22.22 0.67
N CYS A 134 3.01 -21.28 -0.13
CA CYS A 134 2.40 -19.97 -0.38
C CYS A 134 1.92 -19.28 0.93
N ALA A 135 2.82 -19.22 1.92
CA ALA A 135 2.50 -18.87 3.29
C ALA A 135 3.21 -17.57 3.72
N ALA A 136 2.76 -16.99 4.84
CA ALA A 136 3.31 -15.74 5.37
C ALA A 136 4.77 -15.81 5.83
N ASN A 137 5.34 -17.01 5.94
CA ASN A 137 6.75 -17.22 6.25
C ASN A 137 7.61 -17.48 4.98
N ASP A 138 7.04 -17.31 3.79
CA ASP A 138 7.79 -17.37 2.55
C ASP A 138 8.76 -16.16 2.46
N PRO A 139 10.02 -16.34 2.04
CA PRO A 139 10.96 -15.24 1.84
C PRO A 139 10.47 -14.13 0.90
N TYR A 140 9.50 -14.43 0.03
CA TYR A 140 8.89 -13.46 -0.88
C TYR A 140 7.58 -12.85 -0.35
N TRP A 141 7.22 -13.12 0.91
CA TRP A 141 6.11 -12.46 1.60
C TRP A 141 6.59 -11.16 2.28
N GLY A 142 5.75 -10.13 2.34
CA GLY A 142 6.19 -8.78 2.78
C GLY A 142 6.41 -7.82 1.63
N ASP A 143 6.39 -6.51 1.93
CA ASP A 143 6.77 -5.47 0.97
C ASP A 143 8.20 -5.70 0.45
N LEU A 144 9.14 -5.97 1.37
CA LEU A 144 10.50 -6.39 1.02
C LEU A 144 10.56 -7.76 0.35
N GLY A 145 9.65 -8.68 0.70
CA GLY A 145 9.57 -10.00 0.07
C GLY A 145 9.19 -9.91 -1.41
N ALA A 146 8.25 -9.05 -1.75
CA ALA A 146 7.87 -8.78 -3.14
C ALA A 146 9.05 -8.20 -3.96
N LEU A 147 9.85 -7.32 -3.34
CA LEU A 147 11.07 -6.79 -3.94
C LEU A 147 12.14 -7.89 -4.10
N ASN A 148 12.28 -8.80 -3.14
CA ASN A 148 13.15 -9.99 -3.27
C ASN A 148 12.73 -10.91 -4.40
N CYS A 149 11.42 -11.20 -4.54
CA CYS A 149 10.87 -11.99 -5.64
C CYS A 149 11.28 -11.39 -7.01
N LEU A 150 11.22 -10.07 -7.15
CA LEU A 150 11.66 -9.39 -8.36
C LEU A 150 13.19 -9.41 -8.51
N GLY A 151 13.92 -9.07 -7.43
CA GLY A 151 15.37 -8.94 -7.39
C GLY A 151 16.11 -10.22 -7.77
N GLU A 152 15.60 -11.35 -7.27
CA GLU A 152 16.07 -12.71 -7.53
C GLU A 152 15.55 -13.29 -8.86
N GLY A 153 14.63 -12.58 -9.54
CA GLY A 153 14.13 -12.95 -10.86
C GLY A 153 13.04 -14.02 -10.89
N ALA A 154 12.41 -14.30 -9.74
CA ALA A 154 11.25 -15.20 -9.65
C ALA A 154 10.00 -14.60 -10.31
N GLY A 155 9.89 -13.27 -10.34
CA GLY A 155 8.89 -12.55 -11.13
C GLY A 155 9.45 -11.42 -11.98
N ASP A 156 8.56 -10.76 -12.70
CA ASP A 156 8.86 -9.72 -13.69
C ASP A 156 8.44 -8.32 -13.25
N VAL A 157 7.42 -8.22 -12.38
CA VAL A 157 6.77 -6.96 -12.00
C VAL A 157 6.42 -6.98 -10.52
N THR A 158 6.64 -5.88 -9.82
CA THR A 158 6.10 -5.62 -8.48
C THR A 158 5.60 -4.19 -8.37
N TRP A 159 4.57 -3.96 -7.56
CA TRP A 159 4.16 -2.62 -7.13
C TRP A 159 4.57 -2.47 -5.67
N ALA A 160 5.37 -1.45 -5.39
CA ALA A 160 5.95 -1.24 -4.07
C ALA A 160 5.91 0.25 -3.71
N GLU A 161 5.93 0.53 -2.40
CA GLU A 161 6.10 1.89 -1.90
C GLU A 161 7.49 2.41 -2.30
N LEU A 162 7.55 3.64 -2.77
CA LEU A 162 8.78 4.23 -3.30
C LEU A 162 9.90 4.27 -2.25
N ASP A 163 9.55 4.46 -0.97
CA ASP A 163 10.52 4.47 0.13
C ASP A 163 11.15 3.08 0.35
N ASP A 164 10.38 2.00 0.20
CA ASP A 164 10.88 0.63 0.25
C ASP A 164 11.77 0.32 -0.94
N VAL A 165 11.39 0.76 -2.14
CA VAL A 165 12.22 0.65 -3.36
C VAL A 165 13.56 1.37 -3.15
N ASN A 166 13.52 2.61 -2.66
CA ASN A 166 14.71 3.41 -2.42
C ASN A 166 15.66 2.73 -1.43
N THR A 167 15.11 2.16 -0.36
CA THR A 167 15.86 1.44 0.67
C THR A 167 16.44 0.13 0.12
N TYR A 168 15.63 -0.63 -0.62
CA TYR A 168 16.00 -1.93 -1.18
C TYR A 168 17.14 -1.83 -2.20
N PHE A 169 17.10 -0.84 -3.08
CA PHE A 169 18.14 -0.61 -4.11
C PHE A 169 19.26 0.32 -3.65
N GLY A 170 19.14 0.91 -2.46
CA GLY A 170 20.12 1.86 -1.92
C GLY A 170 20.23 3.12 -2.79
N LEU A 171 19.09 3.72 -3.15
CA LEU A 171 19.00 4.93 -3.98
C LEU A 171 19.15 6.23 -3.18
N THR A 172 18.75 6.21 -1.91
CA THR A 172 18.80 7.37 -1.00
C THR A 172 19.97 7.29 -0.02
N GLN A 173 20.18 6.11 0.59
CA GLN A 173 21.27 5.88 1.52
C GLN A 173 21.89 4.50 1.27
N ARG A 174 23.20 4.48 1.01
CA ARG A 174 23.99 3.24 0.90
C ARG A 174 24.84 3.09 2.14
N LEU A 175 24.60 2.02 2.89
CA LEU A 175 25.37 1.68 4.08
C LEU A 175 26.41 0.60 3.73
N PRO A 176 27.70 0.76 4.12
CA PRO A 176 28.77 -0.18 3.75
C PRO A 176 28.56 -1.63 4.20
N MET A 177 27.72 -1.84 5.23
CA MET A 177 27.42 -3.16 5.78
C MET A 177 26.42 -3.96 4.93
N TYR A 178 25.69 -3.31 4.02
CA TYR A 178 24.61 -3.93 3.25
C TYR A 178 24.97 -4.04 1.77
N SER A 179 24.58 -5.15 1.16
CA SER A 179 24.63 -5.35 -0.28
C SER A 179 23.30 -4.95 -0.90
N TYR A 180 23.35 -4.14 -1.95
CA TYR A 180 22.17 -3.65 -2.66
C TYR A 180 22.16 -4.21 -4.08
N PRO A 181 21.01 -4.68 -4.60
CA PRO A 181 20.90 -5.12 -5.99
C PRO A 181 21.24 -4.00 -6.98
N SER A 182 21.86 -4.35 -8.11
CA SER A 182 22.05 -3.41 -9.21
C SER A 182 20.71 -2.98 -9.80
N THR A 183 20.55 -1.69 -10.04
CA THR A 183 19.33 -1.10 -10.63
C THR A 183 19.30 -1.23 -12.15
N GLU A 184 20.42 -1.57 -12.80
CA GLU A 184 20.55 -1.64 -14.26
C GLU A 184 19.60 -2.65 -14.91
N ARG A 185 19.18 -3.68 -14.16
CA ARG A 185 18.23 -4.71 -14.64
C ARG A 185 16.77 -4.29 -14.47
N PHE A 186 16.51 -3.16 -13.84
CA PHE A 186 15.17 -2.72 -13.46
C PHE A 186 14.82 -1.36 -14.04
N ALA A 187 13.53 -1.09 -14.09
CA ALA A 187 12.96 0.17 -14.55
C ALA A 187 11.66 0.44 -13.81
N VAL A 188 11.26 1.71 -13.76
CA VAL A 188 9.95 2.14 -13.29
C VAL A 188 9.01 2.20 -14.50
N LEU A 189 7.97 1.37 -14.50
CA LEU A 189 6.93 1.38 -15.53
C LEU A 189 5.87 2.41 -15.14
N CYS A 190 5.41 3.22 -16.10
CA CYS A 190 4.37 4.23 -15.91
C CYS A 190 3.00 3.75 -16.42
N ARG A 191 1.92 4.41 -15.97
CA ARG A 191 0.53 4.04 -16.33
C ARG A 191 0.18 4.26 -17.81
N ASP A 192 0.93 5.10 -18.50
CA ASP A 192 0.79 5.35 -19.94
C ASP A 192 1.58 4.34 -20.79
N GLY A 193 2.30 3.39 -20.17
CA GLY A 193 3.14 2.41 -20.84
C GLY A 193 4.57 2.86 -21.15
N THR A 194 4.93 4.11 -20.81
CA THR A 194 6.32 4.57 -20.83
C THR A 194 7.08 3.99 -19.63
N TRP A 195 8.41 4.08 -19.66
CA TRP A 195 9.24 3.61 -18.56
C TRP A 195 10.45 4.51 -18.35
N GLN A 196 10.92 4.56 -17.11
CA GLN A 196 12.07 5.36 -16.67
C GLN A 196 13.13 4.44 -16.07
N PRO A 197 14.43 4.76 -16.21
CA PRO A 197 15.48 4.08 -15.46
C PRO A 197 15.23 4.15 -13.95
N LEU A 198 15.59 3.08 -13.22
CA LEU A 198 15.52 3.09 -11.76
C LEU A 198 16.76 3.78 -11.18
N ASP A 199 16.71 5.11 -11.09
CA ASP A 199 17.76 5.93 -10.50
C ASP A 199 17.18 7.13 -9.74
N ASN A 200 18.06 7.97 -9.18
CA ASN A 200 17.69 9.17 -8.43
C ASN A 200 17.83 10.47 -9.25
N SER A 201 18.04 10.36 -10.57
CA SER A 201 18.33 11.50 -11.43
C SER A 201 17.08 12.27 -11.84
N THR A 202 15.92 11.61 -11.84
CA THR A 202 14.65 12.18 -12.27
C THR A 202 13.52 11.84 -11.31
N GLU A 203 12.45 12.63 -11.34
CA GLU A 203 11.24 12.30 -10.60
C GLU A 203 10.53 11.10 -11.23
N LEU A 204 10.39 10.04 -10.43
CA LEU A 204 9.78 8.79 -10.85
C LEU A 204 8.26 8.92 -10.94
N CYS A 205 7.69 8.40 -12.03
CA CYS A 205 6.25 8.36 -12.22
C CYS A 205 5.58 7.49 -11.14
N THR A 206 4.47 7.98 -10.60
CA THR A 206 3.73 7.31 -9.52
C THR A 206 2.43 6.71 -10.05
N TRP A 207 2.16 5.45 -9.69
CA TRP A 207 0.95 4.75 -10.11
C TRP A 207 -0.27 5.17 -9.32
N LEU A 208 -0.10 5.29 -8.01
CA LEU A 208 -1.12 5.77 -7.10
C LEU A 208 -0.42 6.39 -5.90
N HIS A 209 -1.10 7.37 -5.34
CA HIS A 209 -0.72 7.92 -4.07
C HIS A 209 -1.67 7.41 -2.98
N ARG A 210 -1.12 7.06 -1.82
CA ARG A 210 -1.83 6.48 -0.69
C ARG A 210 -1.77 7.44 0.51
N PRO A 211 -2.87 8.14 0.85
CA PRO A 211 -2.91 8.99 2.04
C PRO A 211 -2.67 8.17 3.31
N TRP A 212 -1.99 8.76 4.27
CA TRP A 212 -1.79 8.13 5.58
C TRP A 212 -3.10 8.13 6.36
N PRO A 213 -3.36 7.10 7.19
CA PRO A 213 -4.36 7.21 8.23
C PRO A 213 -4.04 8.40 9.15
N VAL A 214 -5.00 9.31 9.30
CA VAL A 214 -4.89 10.51 10.14
C VAL A 214 -5.86 10.37 11.29
N VAL A 215 -5.37 10.73 12.49
CA VAL A 215 -6.19 10.99 13.68
C VAL A 215 -6.23 12.49 13.90
N VAL A 216 -7.42 13.07 13.94
CA VAL A 216 -7.67 14.49 14.22
C VAL A 216 -8.43 14.57 15.53
N ALA A 217 -7.93 15.30 16.51
CA ALA A 217 -8.62 15.52 17.77
C ALA A 217 -9.02 17.00 17.92
N LYS A 218 -10.18 17.24 18.51
CA LYS A 218 -10.62 18.58 18.91
C LYS A 218 -9.66 19.12 19.99
N ARG A 219 -9.27 20.39 19.88
CA ARG A 219 -8.33 21.04 20.80
C ARG A 219 -9.03 21.64 22.01
#